data_AF-A0A5E7ZFN1-F1
#
_entry.id   AF-A0A5E7ZFN1-F1
#
_cell.length_a   1.000
_cell.length_b   1.000
_cell.length_c   1.000
_cell.angle_alpha   90.00
_cell.angle_beta   90.00
_cell.angle_gamma   90.00
#
_symmetry.space_group_name_H-M   'P 1'
#
loop_
_entity.id
_entity.type
_entity.pdbx_description
1 polymer ?
#
loop_
_entity_poly.entity_id
_entity_poly.type
_entity_poly.pdbx_seq_one_letter_code
_entity_poly.pdbx_strand_id
1 'polypeptide(L)'
;MSFTSIVGSDEKNIVQALKKSLAMIEFDLSGKILDANENFCQALGYELSEIKGKHHRIFVEPKEAAAPAYAEFWKKLGRGEYDKAQYKRVTKSGDEIWIEASYNPVFRGGKLYKVVKFASDITATKVKSMEDAGKLDAISRSQAMIEFKPDGTIVFANENFLGAVG
;
A
#
# COMPACT_ATOMS: atom_id res chain seq x y z
N MET A 1 8.80 24.53 -37.05
CA MET A 1 9.33 23.61 -36.01
C MET A 1 8.15 22.99 -35.30
N SER A 2 8.01 21.67 -35.39
CA SER A 2 6.80 20.94 -34.98
C SER A 2 6.72 20.75 -33.47
N PHE A 3 5.60 21.13 -32.86
CA PHE A 3 5.31 21.02 -31.42
C PHE A 3 5.05 19.57 -30.94
N THR A 4 5.05 18.59 -31.83
CA THR A 4 4.60 17.22 -31.53
C THR A 4 5.65 16.32 -30.87
N SER A 5 6.89 16.77 -30.69
CA SER A 5 8.00 15.92 -30.22
C SER A 5 8.30 16.02 -28.72
N ILE A 6 7.69 16.94 -27.98
CA ILE A 6 8.02 17.23 -26.57
C ILE A 6 7.17 16.41 -25.57
N VAL A 7 5.97 15.97 -25.98
CA VAL A 7 5.03 15.29 -25.05
C VAL A 7 5.57 13.92 -24.58
N GLY A 8 6.27 13.18 -25.44
CA GLY A 8 6.76 11.84 -25.11
C GLY A 8 8.04 11.80 -24.26
N SER A 9 8.81 12.90 -24.16
CA SER A 9 10.03 12.95 -23.34
C SER A 9 9.72 13.26 -21.88
N ASP A 10 8.75 14.15 -21.64
CA ASP A 10 8.45 14.59 -20.28
C ASP A 10 7.71 13.51 -19.47
N GLU A 11 6.77 12.80 -20.08
CA GLU A 11 6.12 11.62 -19.47
C GLU A 11 7.16 10.57 -19.02
N LYS A 12 8.18 10.31 -19.84
CA LYS A 12 9.27 9.38 -19.50
C LYS A 12 10.10 9.91 -18.33
N ASN A 13 10.41 11.20 -18.32
CA ASN A 13 11.17 11.83 -17.23
C ASN A 13 10.38 11.80 -15.91
N ILE A 14 9.07 12.07 -15.96
CA ILE A 14 8.17 11.98 -14.80
C ILE A 14 8.13 10.54 -14.27
N VAL A 15 7.93 9.55 -15.14
CA VAL A 15 7.93 8.14 -14.73
C VAL A 15 9.28 7.73 -14.15
N GLN A 16 10.40 8.18 -14.73
CA GLN A 16 11.73 7.93 -14.16
C GLN A 16 11.89 8.57 -12.78
N ALA A 17 11.39 9.80 -12.58
CA ALA A 17 11.42 10.45 -11.28
C ALA A 17 10.62 9.66 -10.22
N LEU A 18 9.44 9.16 -10.58
CA LEU A 18 8.64 8.29 -9.72
C LEU A 18 9.35 6.96 -9.40
N LYS A 19 10.01 6.35 -10.41
CA LYS A 19 10.76 5.09 -10.22
C LYS A 19 11.94 5.22 -9.26
N LYS A 20 12.45 6.43 -9.02
CA LYS A 20 13.53 6.68 -8.05
C LYS A 20 13.05 6.63 -6.61
N SER A 21 11.85 7.13 -6.32
CA SER A 21 11.35 7.26 -4.95
C SER A 21 10.30 6.22 -4.55
N LEU A 22 9.65 5.57 -5.52
CA LEU A 22 8.55 4.62 -5.27
C LEU A 22 8.92 3.21 -5.71
N ALA A 23 8.33 2.21 -5.03
CA ALA A 23 8.29 0.84 -5.54
C ALA A 23 7.27 0.77 -6.69
N MET A 24 7.69 0.27 -7.85
CA MET A 24 6.88 0.18 -9.06
C MET A 24 6.89 -1.24 -9.61
N ILE A 25 5.71 -1.74 -9.97
CA ILE A 25 5.54 -3.06 -10.60
C ILE A 25 4.41 -3.01 -11.64
N GLU A 26 4.58 -3.76 -12.71
CA GLU A 26 3.62 -3.86 -13.81
C GLU A 26 3.04 -5.27 -13.92
N PHE A 27 1.76 -5.36 -14.21
CA PHE A 27 1.05 -6.61 -14.40
C PHE A 27 0.30 -6.63 -15.73
N ASP A 28 0.17 -7.80 -16.33
CA ASP A 28 -0.85 -8.03 -17.34
C ASP A 28 -2.26 -8.08 -16.70
N LEU A 29 -3.29 -8.20 -17.54
CA LEU A 29 -4.68 -8.23 -17.08
C LEU A 29 -5.08 -9.51 -16.33
N SER A 30 -4.23 -10.55 -16.38
CA SER A 30 -4.39 -11.75 -15.55
C SER A 30 -3.71 -11.63 -14.19
N GLY A 31 -2.99 -10.53 -13.94
CA GLY A 31 -2.22 -10.31 -12.72
C GLY A 31 -0.84 -10.98 -12.72
N LYS A 32 -0.31 -11.39 -13.87
CA LYS A 32 1.08 -11.85 -14.01
C LYS A 32 2.02 -10.66 -14.13
N ILE A 33 3.16 -10.78 -13.48
CA ILE A 33 4.18 -9.72 -13.39
C ILE A 33 4.90 -9.59 -14.72
N LEU A 34 4.90 -8.39 -15.28
CA LEU A 34 5.61 -8.04 -16.51
C LEU A 34 7.00 -7.48 -16.22
N ASP A 35 7.08 -6.57 -15.25
CA ASP A 35 8.32 -5.90 -14.84
C ASP A 35 8.18 -5.31 -13.43
N ALA A 36 9.30 -5.06 -12.76
CA ALA A 36 9.35 -4.37 -11.47
C ALA A 36 10.66 -3.58 -11.34
N ASN A 37 10.63 -2.45 -10.64
CA ASN A 37 11.85 -1.69 -10.37
C ASN A 37 12.61 -2.22 -9.15
N GLU A 38 13.83 -1.75 -8.99
CA GLU A 38 14.72 -2.14 -7.90
C GLU A 38 14.11 -1.86 -6.52
N ASN A 39 13.46 -0.70 -6.33
CA ASN A 39 12.80 -0.37 -5.06
C ASN A 39 11.73 -1.42 -4.66
N PHE A 40 10.95 -1.92 -5.62
CA PHE A 40 9.97 -2.98 -5.35
C PHE A 40 10.64 -4.29 -4.97
N CYS A 41 11.66 -4.67 -5.74
CA CYS A 41 12.46 -5.87 -5.52
C CYS A 41 13.11 -5.87 -4.14
N GLN A 42 13.79 -4.76 -3.78
CA GLN A 42 14.42 -4.57 -2.48
C GLN A 42 13.40 -4.63 -1.33
N ALA A 43 12.27 -3.92 -1.44
CA ALA A 43 11.25 -3.92 -0.39
C ALA A 43 10.69 -5.31 -0.09
N LEU A 44 10.54 -6.18 -1.09
CA LEU A 44 10.04 -7.55 -0.90
C LEU A 44 11.13 -8.62 -0.81
N GLY A 45 12.39 -8.25 -0.95
CA GLY A 45 13.54 -9.17 -0.90
C GLY A 45 13.63 -10.13 -2.08
N TYR A 46 13.11 -9.76 -3.26
CA TYR A 46 13.17 -10.58 -4.47
C TYR A 46 14.08 -9.98 -5.53
N GLU A 47 14.65 -10.83 -6.38
CA GLU A 47 15.18 -10.42 -7.67
C GLU A 47 14.07 -10.38 -8.74
N LEU A 48 14.20 -9.51 -9.74
CA LEU A 48 13.21 -9.41 -10.84
C LEU A 48 13.04 -10.75 -11.57
N SER A 49 14.15 -11.46 -11.79
CA SER A 49 14.17 -12.78 -12.45
C SER A 49 13.36 -13.84 -11.69
N GLU A 50 13.20 -13.68 -10.37
CA GLU A 50 12.45 -14.61 -9.53
C GLU A 50 10.95 -14.36 -9.58
N ILE A 51 10.51 -13.15 -9.93
CA ILE A 51 9.10 -12.76 -9.87
C ILE A 51 8.46 -12.56 -11.24
N LYS A 52 9.23 -12.23 -12.27
CA LYS A 52 8.72 -12.01 -13.63
C LYS A 52 7.97 -13.23 -14.15
N GLY A 53 6.77 -13.01 -14.69
CA GLY A 53 5.86 -14.06 -15.17
C GLY A 53 5.05 -14.78 -14.07
N LYS A 54 5.42 -14.64 -12.79
CA LYS A 54 4.61 -15.14 -11.67
C LYS A 54 3.39 -14.24 -11.46
N HIS A 55 2.36 -14.80 -10.84
CA HIS A 55 1.16 -14.05 -10.51
C HIS A 55 1.35 -13.28 -9.21
N HIS A 56 0.83 -12.05 -9.13
CA HIS A 56 0.82 -11.17 -7.95
C HIS A 56 0.54 -11.85 -6.59
N ARG A 57 -0.23 -12.95 -6.57
CA ARG A 57 -0.59 -13.69 -5.35
C ARG A 57 0.60 -14.16 -4.53
N ILE A 58 1.81 -14.24 -5.11
CA ILE A 58 3.03 -14.59 -4.39
C ILE A 58 3.40 -13.61 -3.28
N PHE A 59 2.89 -12.37 -3.34
CA PHE A 59 3.13 -11.33 -2.33
C PHE A 59 1.98 -11.21 -1.31
N VAL A 60 0.97 -12.06 -1.41
CA VAL A 60 -0.29 -11.96 -0.66
C VAL A 60 -0.40 -13.19 0.23
N GLU A 61 -0.93 -13.02 1.44
CA GLU A 61 -1.19 -14.16 2.32
C GLU A 61 -2.09 -15.20 1.62
N PRO A 62 -1.83 -16.51 1.77
CA PRO A 62 -2.60 -17.55 1.10
C PRO A 62 -4.12 -17.44 1.34
N LYS A 63 -4.53 -17.07 2.57
CA LYS A 63 -5.93 -16.89 2.93
C LYS A 63 -6.58 -15.71 2.22
N GLU A 64 -5.88 -14.57 2.10
CA GLU A 64 -6.37 -13.40 1.36
C GLU A 64 -6.41 -13.70 -0.14
N ALA A 65 -5.38 -14.34 -0.69
CA ALA A 65 -5.32 -14.70 -2.10
C ALA A 65 -6.41 -15.69 -2.54
N ALA A 66 -6.90 -16.52 -1.62
CA ALA A 66 -8.02 -17.44 -1.85
C ALA A 66 -9.40 -16.80 -1.66
N ALA A 67 -9.48 -15.59 -1.09
CA ALA A 67 -10.74 -14.95 -0.79
C ALA A 67 -11.44 -14.42 -2.05
N PRO A 68 -12.79 -14.41 -2.11
CA PRO A 68 -13.54 -13.85 -3.24
C PRO A 68 -13.19 -12.38 -3.54
N ALA A 69 -12.86 -11.61 -2.49
CA ALA A 69 -12.46 -10.21 -2.61
C ALA A 69 -11.19 -10.03 -3.47
N TYR A 70 -10.24 -10.97 -3.41
CA TYR A 70 -9.03 -10.92 -4.23
C TYR A 70 -9.33 -11.12 -5.72
N ALA A 71 -10.27 -12.01 -6.05
CA ALA A 71 -10.72 -12.20 -7.42
C ALA A 71 -11.49 -10.97 -7.94
N GLU A 72 -12.36 -10.39 -7.11
CA GLU A 72 -13.10 -9.17 -7.48
C GLU A 72 -12.17 -7.98 -7.66
N PHE A 73 -11.12 -7.86 -6.85
CA PHE A 73 -10.08 -6.86 -7.01
C PHE A 73 -9.47 -6.88 -8.42
N TRP A 74 -9.09 -8.05 -8.94
CA TRP A 74 -8.57 -8.16 -10.32
C TRP A 74 -9.62 -7.89 -11.38
N LYS A 75 -10.88 -8.27 -11.16
CA LYS A 75 -11.99 -7.94 -12.07
C LYS A 75 -12.22 -6.43 -12.13
N LYS A 76 -12.20 -5.74 -10.99
CA LYS A 76 -12.28 -4.28 -10.88
C LYS A 76 -11.20 -3.60 -11.71
N LEU A 77 -9.94 -4.02 -11.54
CA LEU A 77 -8.83 -3.51 -12.36
C LEU A 77 -9.03 -3.79 -13.85
N GLY A 78 -9.54 -4.98 -14.20
CA GLY A 78 -9.90 -5.38 -15.57
C GLY A 78 -11.03 -4.56 -16.19
N ARG A 79 -11.86 -3.89 -15.39
CA ARG A 79 -12.87 -2.92 -15.85
C ARG A 79 -12.31 -1.50 -16.03
N GLY A 80 -11.03 -1.29 -15.71
CA GLY A 80 -10.39 0.02 -15.81
C GLY A 80 -10.51 0.86 -14.53
N GLU A 81 -11.06 0.32 -13.45
CA GLU A 81 -11.21 1.01 -12.18
C GLU A 81 -9.91 0.89 -11.36
N TYR A 82 -9.37 2.00 -10.87
CA TYR A 82 -8.19 1.98 -10.00
C TYR A 82 -8.53 1.55 -8.57
N ASP A 83 -7.51 1.12 -7.83
CA ASP A 83 -7.64 0.81 -6.40
C ASP A 83 -6.49 1.46 -5.62
N LYS A 84 -6.80 2.10 -4.49
CA LYS A 84 -5.80 2.72 -3.61
C LYS A 84 -6.14 2.39 -2.15
N ALA A 85 -5.21 1.75 -1.46
CA ALA A 85 -5.35 1.42 -0.04
C ALA A 85 -3.98 1.15 0.60
N GLN A 86 -4.01 0.86 1.90
CA GLN A 86 -2.90 0.23 2.60
C GLN A 86 -3.08 -1.29 2.56
N TYR A 87 -2.03 -2.01 2.18
CA TYR A 87 -2.06 -3.46 2.07
C TYR A 87 -0.93 -4.08 2.88
N LYS A 88 -1.25 -5.19 3.53
CA LYS A 88 -0.23 -6.08 4.08
C LYS A 88 0.25 -7.02 2.97
N ARG A 89 1.55 -7.20 2.84
CA ARG A 89 2.17 -8.11 1.88
C ARG A 89 3.20 -8.98 2.59
N VAL A 90 3.58 -10.06 1.90
CA VAL A 90 4.54 -11.05 2.39
C VAL A 90 5.81 -10.94 1.54
N THR A 91 6.95 -10.79 2.19
CA THR A 91 8.27 -10.75 1.55
C THR A 91 8.75 -12.16 1.20
N LYS A 92 9.88 -12.27 0.51
CA LYS A 92 10.51 -13.56 0.20
C LYS A 92 10.86 -14.39 1.44
N SER A 93 11.26 -13.74 2.53
CA SER A 93 11.58 -14.40 3.80
C SER A 93 10.34 -14.86 4.56
N GLY A 94 9.14 -14.46 4.13
CA GLY A 94 7.88 -14.72 4.84
C GLY A 94 7.50 -13.64 5.84
N ASP A 95 8.27 -12.55 5.92
CA ASP A 95 7.98 -11.42 6.80
C ASP A 95 6.83 -10.58 6.25
N GLU A 96 6.14 -9.89 7.16
CA GLU A 96 5.08 -8.95 6.81
C GLU A 96 5.67 -7.57 6.50
N ILE A 97 5.16 -6.95 5.44
CA ILE A 97 5.42 -5.56 5.09
C ILE A 97 4.09 -4.84 4.86
N TRP A 98 3.98 -3.61 5.35
CA TRP A 98 2.85 -2.74 5.08
C TRP A 98 3.20 -1.75 4.00
N ILE A 99 2.38 -1.69 2.97
CA ILE A 99 2.54 -0.75 1.85
C ILE A 99 1.31 0.13 1.70
N GLU A 100 1.51 1.41 1.42
CA GLU A 100 0.47 2.23 0.82
C GLU A 100 0.65 2.17 -0.69
N ALA A 101 -0.39 1.74 -1.43
CA ALA A 101 -0.25 1.51 -2.86
C ALA A 101 -1.47 1.98 -3.66
N SER A 102 -1.21 2.29 -4.94
CA SER A 102 -2.23 2.49 -5.96
C SER A 102 -2.00 1.53 -7.12
N TYR A 103 -3.07 0.86 -7.56
CA TYR A 103 -3.10 0.01 -8.74
C TYR A 103 -3.86 0.73 -9.84
N ASN A 104 -3.17 1.07 -10.93
CA ASN A 104 -3.63 1.99 -11.96
C ASN A 104 -3.73 1.28 -13.32
N PRO A 105 -4.94 1.00 -13.81
CA PRO A 105 -5.16 0.47 -15.16
C PRO A 105 -4.62 1.43 -16.23
N VAL A 106 -3.87 0.89 -17.20
CA VAL A 106 -3.23 1.69 -18.27
C VAL A 106 -3.84 1.35 -19.62
N PHE A 107 -4.25 2.38 -20.34
CA PHE A 107 -4.90 2.28 -21.63
C PHE A 107 -3.94 2.64 -22.77
N ARG A 108 -4.09 2.00 -23.92
CA ARG A 108 -3.43 2.36 -25.18
C ARG A 108 -4.49 2.37 -26.27
N GLY A 109 -4.71 3.53 -26.89
CA GLY A 109 -5.76 3.70 -27.90
C GLY A 109 -7.15 3.32 -27.38
N GLY A 110 -7.47 3.67 -26.12
CA GLY A 110 -8.75 3.34 -25.48
C GLY A 110 -8.89 1.89 -25.00
N LYS A 111 -7.91 1.01 -25.27
CA LYS A 111 -7.92 -0.38 -24.81
C LYS A 111 -7.05 -0.55 -23.57
N LEU A 112 -7.63 -1.07 -22.50
CA LEU A 112 -6.89 -1.50 -21.30
C LEU A 112 -5.92 -2.63 -21.70
N TYR A 113 -4.63 -2.50 -21.32
CA TYR A 113 -3.62 -3.51 -21.69
C TYR A 113 -2.70 -3.95 -20.56
N LYS A 114 -2.60 -3.17 -19.47
CA LYS A 114 -1.82 -3.54 -18.28
C LYS A 114 -2.31 -2.78 -17.04
N VAL A 115 -1.79 -3.17 -15.88
CA VAL A 115 -1.93 -2.43 -14.62
C VAL A 115 -0.54 -2.03 -14.14
N VAL A 116 -0.38 -0.77 -13.73
CA VAL A 116 0.84 -0.28 -13.08
C VAL A 116 0.53 0.02 -11.63
N LYS A 117 1.33 -0.53 -10.73
CA LYS A 117 1.24 -0.27 -9.30
C LYS A 117 2.40 0.62 -8.87
N PHE A 118 2.09 1.64 -8.06
CA PHE A 118 3.07 2.38 -7.28
C PHE A 118 2.82 2.15 -5.79
N ALA A 119 3.88 2.01 -5.02
CA ALA A 119 3.80 1.77 -3.60
C ALA A 119 4.91 2.46 -2.81
N SER A 120 4.59 2.80 -1.56
CA SER A 120 5.53 3.21 -0.53
C SER A 120 5.47 2.20 0.61
N ASP A 121 6.63 1.80 1.11
CA ASP A 121 6.72 1.04 2.37
C ASP A 121 6.37 1.96 3.54
N ILE A 122 5.36 1.58 4.30
CA ILE A 122 4.87 2.29 5.49
C ILE A 122 5.04 1.45 6.76
N THR A 123 5.83 0.37 6.70
CA THR A 123 6.00 -0.58 7.81
C THR A 123 6.52 0.10 9.05
N ALA A 124 7.58 0.90 8.95
CA ALA A 124 8.12 1.66 10.07
C ALA A 124 7.07 2.61 10.69
N THR A 125 6.27 3.29 9.85
CA THR A 125 5.18 4.15 10.32
C THR A 125 4.11 3.34 11.03
N LYS A 126 3.71 2.18 10.47
CA LYS A 126 2.69 1.31 11.03
C LYS A 126 3.10 0.72 12.38
N VAL A 127 4.32 0.20 12.47
CA VAL A 127 4.90 -0.33 13.71
C VAL A 127 4.95 0.74 14.78
N LYS A 128 5.47 1.94 14.46
CA LYS A 128 5.50 3.06 15.40
C LYS A 128 4.10 3.43 15.91
N SER A 129 3.11 3.53 15.02
CA SER A 129 1.73 3.82 15.43
C SER A 129 1.15 2.74 16.34
N MET A 130 1.48 1.47 16.12
CA MET A 130 1.05 0.37 17.00
C MET A 130 1.74 0.43 18.37
N GLU A 131 3.04 0.72 18.41
CA GLU A 131 3.78 0.91 19.66
C GLU A 131 3.23 2.07 20.48
N ASP A 132 2.97 3.22 19.83
CA ASP A 132 2.44 4.40 20.49
C ASP A 132 1.02 4.16 21.02
N ALA A 133 0.17 3.47 20.26
CA ALA A 133 -1.15 3.05 20.72
C ALA A 133 -1.05 2.10 21.93
N GLY A 134 -0.13 1.13 21.90
CA GLY A 134 0.09 0.21 23.01
C GLY A 134 0.57 0.91 24.29
N LYS A 135 1.42 1.94 24.16
CA LYS A 135 1.86 2.77 25.29
C LYS A 135 0.69 3.54 25.90
N LEU A 136 -0.14 4.20 25.08
CA LEU A 136 -1.32 4.93 25.55
C LEU A 136 -2.31 3.99 26.28
N ASP A 137 -2.52 2.80 25.74
CA ASP A 137 -3.38 1.79 26.33
C ASP A 137 -2.83 1.27 27.68
N ALA A 138 -1.52 1.07 27.79
CA ALA A 138 -0.88 0.72 29.07
C ALA A 138 -0.98 1.84 30.13
N ILE A 139 -0.82 3.10 29.71
CA ILE A 139 -1.04 4.27 30.59
C ILE A 139 -2.50 4.31 31.02
N SER A 140 -3.44 4.17 30.08
CA SER A 140 -4.88 4.18 30.36
C SER A 140 -5.27 3.08 31.35
N ARG A 141 -4.72 1.87 31.24
CA ARG A 141 -5.02 0.79 32.20
C ARG A 141 -4.43 1.00 33.60
N SER A 142 -3.36 1.78 33.74
CA SER A 142 -2.64 1.94 35.01
C SER A 142 -2.95 3.26 35.74
N GLN A 143 -3.47 4.26 35.04
CA GLN A 143 -3.71 5.60 35.57
C GLN A 143 -5.09 6.13 35.20
N ALA A 144 -5.63 7.03 36.02
CA ALA A 144 -6.80 7.84 35.68
C ALA A 144 -6.45 8.79 34.52
N MET A 145 -7.14 8.65 33.39
CA MET A 145 -6.93 9.45 32.19
C MET A 145 -8.25 10.10 31.74
N ILE A 146 -8.16 11.38 31.41
CA ILE A 146 -9.23 12.17 30.82
C ILE A 146 -8.64 13.04 29.71
N GLU A 147 -9.35 13.16 28.60
CA GLU A 147 -8.96 13.97 27.44
C GLU A 147 -10.00 15.06 27.20
N PHE A 148 -9.51 16.26 26.92
CA PHE A 148 -10.33 17.43 26.67
C PHE A 148 -10.01 18.03 25.30
N LYS A 149 -11.01 18.63 24.66
CA LYS A 149 -10.77 19.64 23.64
C LYS A 149 -10.16 20.91 24.27
N PRO A 150 -9.51 21.78 23.48
CA PRO A 150 -9.01 23.06 23.98
C PRO A 150 -10.08 23.97 24.62
N ASP A 151 -11.36 23.77 24.30
CA ASP A 151 -12.50 24.49 24.90
C ASP A 151 -12.97 23.92 26.25
N GLY A 152 -12.32 22.86 26.75
CA GLY A 152 -12.67 22.18 28.01
C GLY A 152 -13.71 21.08 27.87
N THR A 153 -14.22 20.78 26.68
CA THR A 153 -15.15 19.67 26.47
C THR A 153 -14.45 18.33 26.66
N ILE A 154 -14.97 17.47 27.53
CA ILE A 154 -14.48 16.10 27.71
C ILE A 154 -14.77 15.29 26.45
N VAL A 155 -13.74 14.65 25.89
CA VAL A 155 -13.88 13.74 24.73
C VAL A 155 -13.66 12.29 25.09
N PHE A 156 -12.94 12.03 26.18
CA PHE A 156 -12.68 10.68 26.66
C PHE A 156 -12.36 10.70 28.16
N ALA A 157 -12.83 9.70 28.90
CA ALA A 157 -12.40 9.40 30.26
C ALA A 157 -12.35 7.89 30.44
N ASN A 158 -11.25 7.36 30.99
CA ASN A 158 -11.12 5.92 31.19
C ASN A 158 -11.75 5.46 32.52
N GLU A 159 -11.90 4.14 32.67
CA GLU A 159 -12.55 3.54 33.86
C GLU A 159 -11.83 3.91 35.17
N ASN A 160 -10.49 4.02 35.14
CA ASN A 160 -9.72 4.46 36.31
C ASN A 160 -10.08 5.89 36.74
N PHE A 161 -10.28 6.80 35.78
CA PHE A 161 -10.71 8.16 36.06
C PHE A 161 -12.15 8.17 36.58
N LEU A 162 -13.06 7.51 35.88
CA LEU A 162 -14.47 7.43 36.27
C LEU A 162 -14.63 6.84 37.68
N GLY A 163 -13.95 5.73 37.97
CA GLY A 163 -13.96 5.10 39.29
C GLY A 163 -13.34 5.96 40.39
N ALA A 164 -12.42 6.87 40.07
CA ALA A 164 -11.84 7.80 41.03
C ALA A 164 -12.74 9.01 41.34
N VAL A 165 -13.58 9.44 40.40
CA VAL A 165 -14.41 10.65 40.54
C VAL A 165 -15.88 10.38 40.89
N GLY A 166 -16.34 9.11 40.79
CA GLY A 166 -17.69 8.69 41.18
C GLY A 166 -18.69 8.75 40.03
#